data_AF-A0A919MX06-F1
#
_entry.id   AF-A0A919MX06-F1
#
_cell.length_a   1.000
_cell.length_b   1.000
_cell.length_c   1.000
_cell.angle_alpha   90.00
_cell.angle_beta   90.00
_cell.angle_gamma   90.00
#
_symmetry.space_group_name_H-M   'P 1'
#
loop_
_entity.id
_entity.type
_entity.pdbx_description
1 polymer ?
#
loop_
_entity_poly.entity_id
_entity_poly.type
_entity_poly.pdbx_seq_one_letter_code
_entity_poly.pdbx_strand_id
1 'polypeptide(L)'
;MSIYPLTYPGWSWTGLLSGALRKQRAASVLEATRVLALGMDTATGRFRPNEAETAVRIEVTLGVRLTRAPRWSRADWFDERGISYDAVGPFAAGRFDQQWRRFSEQIVLHLNKAELVPVDVTLFTPAQVEVVATFIAERRLAPRVFILGR
;
A
#
# COMPACT_ATOMS: atom_id res chain seq x y z
N MET A 1 30.24 2.21 -63.65
CA MET A 1 29.20 1.95 -62.63
C MET A 1 29.88 1.82 -61.29
N SER A 2 29.86 2.89 -60.49
CA SER A 2 30.49 2.96 -59.17
C SER A 2 29.39 2.76 -58.13
N ILE A 3 29.49 1.71 -57.31
CA ILE A 3 28.55 1.42 -56.23
C ILE A 3 29.12 2.06 -54.96
N TYR A 4 28.53 3.17 -54.53
CA TYR A 4 28.86 3.78 -53.23
C TYR A 4 28.14 3.01 -52.11
N PRO A 5 28.81 2.70 -50.98
CA PRO A 5 28.12 2.18 -49.81
C PRO A 5 27.34 3.30 -49.11
N LEU A 6 26.05 3.07 -48.88
CA LEU A 6 25.20 3.89 -48.01
C LEU A 6 25.72 3.78 -46.56
N THR A 7 26.37 4.84 -46.09
CA THR A 7 26.69 5.02 -44.68
C THR A 7 25.46 5.60 -43.98
N TYR A 8 24.84 4.80 -43.09
CA TYR A 8 23.82 5.31 -42.18
C TYR A 8 24.50 6.04 -41.01
N PRO A 9 24.05 7.25 -40.64
CA PRO A 9 24.63 7.98 -39.52
C PRO A 9 24.22 7.33 -38.19
N GLY A 10 25.18 6.72 -37.51
CA GLY A 10 25.49 7.02 -36.10
C GLY A 10 24.41 6.92 -35.03
N TRP A 11 23.46 5.98 -35.11
CA TRP A 11 22.61 5.64 -33.95
C TRP A 11 23.23 4.47 -33.21
N SER A 12 24.02 4.75 -32.17
CA SER A 12 24.50 3.69 -31.28
C SER A 12 23.37 3.25 -30.35
N TRP A 13 22.89 2.02 -30.55
CA TRP A 13 21.92 1.37 -29.65
C TRP A 13 22.38 1.39 -28.18
N THR A 14 23.69 1.41 -27.95
CA THR A 14 24.31 1.48 -26.62
C THR A 14 24.02 2.78 -25.87
N GLY A 15 23.90 3.93 -26.54
CA GLY A 15 23.57 5.22 -25.90
C GLY A 15 22.12 5.31 -25.44
N LEU A 16 21.18 4.83 -26.27
CA LEU A 16 19.74 4.83 -25.96
C LEU A 16 19.40 3.84 -24.84
N LEU A 17 19.99 2.64 -24.87
CA LEU A 17 19.82 1.64 -23.81
C LEU A 17 20.38 2.13 -22.46
N SER A 18 21.51 2.86 -22.48
CA SER A 18 22.11 3.44 -21.27
C SER A 18 21.23 4.54 -20.64
N GLY A 19 20.57 5.36 -21.45
CA GLY A 19 19.66 6.40 -20.98
C GLY A 19 18.36 5.83 -20.38
N ALA A 20 17.77 4.82 -21.02
CA ALA A 20 16.56 4.15 -20.54
C ALA A 20 16.80 3.44 -19.19
N LEU A 21 17.93 2.71 -19.05
CA LEU A 21 18.30 2.05 -17.80
C LEU A 21 18.46 3.05 -16.64
N ARG A 22 19.08 4.21 -16.89
CA ARG A 22 19.25 5.27 -15.88
C ARG A 22 17.90 5.83 -15.41
N LYS A 23 16.98 6.09 -16.34
CA LYS A 23 15.63 6.56 -16.01
C LYS A 23 14.85 5.53 -15.20
N GLN A 24 14.91 4.26 -15.60
CA GLN A 24 14.26 3.16 -14.87
C GLN A 24 14.82 3.03 -13.45
N ARG A 25 16.14 3.10 -13.29
CA ARG A 25 16.78 3.06 -11.96
C ARG A 25 16.42 4.27 -11.10
N ALA A 26 16.36 5.46 -11.68
CA ALA A 26 15.92 6.65 -10.94
C ALA A 26 14.46 6.50 -10.47
N ALA A 27 13.57 6.03 -11.36
CA ALA A 27 12.18 5.75 -11.01
C ALA A 27 12.05 4.69 -9.91
N SER A 28 12.84 3.60 -9.96
CA SER A 28 12.81 2.57 -8.91
C SER A 28 13.29 3.09 -7.55
N VAL A 29 14.31 3.96 -7.53
CA VAL A 29 14.79 4.59 -6.29
C VAL A 29 13.75 5.55 -5.72
N LEU A 30 13.09 6.34 -6.57
CA LEU A 30 12.02 7.24 -6.15
C LEU A 30 10.83 6.45 -5.58
N GLU A 31 10.43 5.36 -6.23
CA GLU A 31 9.35 4.51 -5.73
C GLU A 31 9.72 3.84 -4.40
N ALA A 32 10.94 3.31 -4.28
CA ALA A 32 11.42 2.75 -3.01
C ALA A 32 11.41 3.80 -1.88
N THR A 33 11.83 5.02 -2.17
CA THR A 33 11.80 6.14 -1.20
C THR A 33 10.38 6.49 -0.78
N ARG A 34 9.44 6.49 -1.72
CA ARG A 34 8.03 6.77 -1.47
C ARG A 34 7.39 5.68 -0.61
N VAL A 35 7.65 4.41 -0.93
CA VAL A 35 7.16 3.26 -0.14
C VAL A 35 7.74 3.28 1.27
N LEU A 36 9.02 3.62 1.43
CA LEU A 36 9.60 3.84 2.76
C LEU A 36 8.83 4.91 3.53
N ALA A 37 8.53 6.05 2.90
CA ALA A 37 7.78 7.13 3.53
C ALA A 37 6.37 6.70 3.99
N LEU A 38 5.70 5.79 3.26
CA LEU A 38 4.38 5.26 3.66
C LEU A 38 4.41 4.51 4.99
N GLY A 39 5.52 3.82 5.29
CA GLY A 39 5.70 3.08 6.55
C GLY A 39 6.37 3.89 7.66
N MET A 40 6.70 5.17 7.43
CA MET A 40 7.30 6.00 8.49
C MET A 40 6.21 6.48 9.46
N ASP A 41 6.29 6.04 10.71
CA ASP A 41 5.48 6.59 11.79
C ASP A 41 5.97 8.01 12.11
N THR A 42 5.15 9.02 11.81
CA THR A 42 5.50 10.44 12.00
C THR A 42 5.55 10.87 13.47
N ALA A 43 4.95 10.10 14.38
CA ALA A 43 4.99 10.36 15.80
C ALA A 43 6.32 9.88 16.42
N THR A 44 6.76 8.68 16.05
CA THR A 44 7.96 8.04 16.64
C THR A 44 9.21 8.10 15.77
N GLY A 45 9.08 8.43 14.48
CA GLY A 45 10.15 8.40 13.49
C GLY A 45 10.61 6.99 13.11
N ARG A 46 9.86 5.94 13.48
CA ARG A 46 10.23 4.54 13.22
C ARG A 46 9.57 4.04 11.95
N PHE A 47 10.32 3.27 11.17
CA PHE A 47 9.78 2.56 10.01
C PHE A 47 9.01 1.31 10.45
N ARG A 48 7.80 1.14 9.92
CA ARG A 48 6.91 0.01 10.13
C ARG A 48 6.71 -0.70 8.79
N PRO A 49 7.42 -1.82 8.53
CA PRO A 49 7.35 -2.49 7.23
C PRO A 49 5.94 -2.94 6.87
N ASN A 50 5.20 -3.49 7.84
CA ASN A 50 3.82 -3.92 7.62
C ASN A 50 2.91 -2.76 7.15
N GLU A 51 3.06 -1.56 7.74
CA GLU A 51 2.27 -0.39 7.32
C GLU A 51 2.62 0.03 5.89
N ALA A 52 3.90 -0.01 5.48
CA ALA A 52 4.28 0.26 4.10
C ALA A 52 3.68 -0.76 3.11
N GLU A 53 3.74 -2.05 3.44
CA GLU A 53 3.20 -3.12 2.61
C GLU A 53 1.68 -3.03 2.49
N THR A 54 0.97 -2.77 3.60
CA THR A 54 -0.48 -2.54 3.60
C THR A 54 -0.84 -1.32 2.77
N ALA A 55 -0.11 -0.21 2.90
CA ALA A 55 -0.33 0.99 2.11
C ALA A 55 -0.19 0.74 0.61
N VAL A 56 0.87 0.04 0.18
CA VAL A 56 1.03 -0.37 -1.23
C VAL A 56 -0.12 -1.25 -1.69
N ARG A 57 -0.61 -2.16 -0.84
CA ARG A 57 -1.75 -3.01 -1.19
C ARG A 57 -3.03 -2.19 -1.38
N ILE A 58 -3.28 -1.18 -0.53
CA ILE A 58 -4.40 -0.24 -0.72
C ILE A 58 -4.29 0.44 -2.09
N GLU A 59 -3.11 0.95 -2.43
CA GLU A 59 -2.87 1.61 -3.73
C GLU A 59 -3.20 0.70 -4.91
N VAL A 60 -2.72 -0.54 -4.86
CA VAL A 60 -2.97 -1.53 -5.92
C VAL A 60 -4.45 -1.93 -5.99
N THR A 61 -5.09 -2.18 -4.85
CA THR A 61 -6.49 -2.63 -4.80
C THR A 61 -7.46 -1.54 -5.24
N LEU A 62 -7.21 -0.28 -4.90
CA LEU A 62 -8.13 0.83 -5.19
C LEU A 62 -7.72 1.69 -6.39
N GLY A 63 -6.50 1.52 -6.91
CA GLY A 63 -5.96 2.35 -7.97
C GLY A 63 -5.70 3.80 -7.54
N VAL A 64 -5.35 4.01 -6.27
CA VAL A 64 -5.07 5.33 -5.67
C VAL A 64 -3.58 5.50 -5.37
N ARG A 65 -3.14 6.72 -5.06
CA ARG A 65 -1.82 6.97 -4.49
C ARG A 65 -1.93 7.55 -3.09
N LEU A 66 -1.29 6.89 -2.13
CA LEU A 66 -1.30 7.31 -0.75
C LEU A 66 -0.09 8.19 -0.44
N THR A 67 -0.30 9.07 0.54
CA THR A 67 0.74 9.83 1.23
C THR A 67 0.60 9.60 2.72
N ARG A 68 1.72 9.53 3.45
CA ARG A 68 1.66 9.39 4.91
C ARG A 68 1.01 10.61 5.51
N ALA A 69 0.08 10.38 6.42
CA ALA A 69 -0.61 11.44 7.12
C ALA A 69 0.36 12.29 7.96
N PRO A 70 0.13 13.61 8.06
CA PRO A 70 0.94 14.47 8.90
C PRO A 70 0.75 14.12 10.39
N ARG A 71 1.74 14.46 11.21
CA ARG A 71 1.81 14.10 12.64
C ARG A 71 0.58 14.46 13.48
N TRP A 72 -0.18 15.49 13.10
CA TRP A 72 -1.39 15.92 13.80
C TRP A 72 -2.64 15.11 13.43
N SER A 73 -2.59 14.34 12.34
CA SER A 73 -3.69 13.48 11.91
C SER A 73 -3.79 12.23 12.76
N ARG A 74 -5.01 11.71 12.89
CA ARG A 74 -5.27 10.41 13.53
C ARG A 74 -5.31 9.25 12.53
N ALA A 75 -5.42 9.56 11.23
CA ALA A 75 -5.34 8.59 10.15
C ALA A 75 -3.88 8.27 9.82
N ASP A 76 -3.65 7.13 9.16
CA ASP A 76 -2.32 6.73 8.71
C ASP A 76 -1.94 7.36 7.36
N TRP A 77 -2.90 7.46 6.44
CA TRP A 77 -2.65 7.97 5.09
C TRP A 77 -3.80 8.82 4.55
N PHE A 78 -3.49 9.57 3.49
CA PHE A 78 -4.45 10.26 2.63
C PHE A 78 -4.19 9.94 1.15
N ASP A 79 -5.24 9.80 0.36
CA ASP A 79 -5.13 9.74 -1.11
C ASP A 79 -5.09 11.14 -1.76
N GLU A 80 -4.93 11.20 -3.09
CA GLU A 80 -4.91 12.45 -3.84
C GLU A 80 -6.23 13.26 -3.79
N ARG A 81 -7.34 12.64 -3.36
CA ARG A 81 -8.64 13.29 -3.20
C ARG A 81 -8.87 13.77 -1.76
N GLY A 82 -7.92 13.51 -0.86
CA GLY A 82 -8.03 13.85 0.56
C GLY A 82 -8.82 12.83 1.38
N ILE A 83 -9.13 11.65 0.82
CA ILE A 83 -9.79 10.57 1.56
C ILE A 83 -8.78 9.98 2.55
N SER A 84 -9.20 9.86 3.81
CA SER A 84 -8.36 9.33 4.89
C SER A 84 -8.46 7.82 5.04
N TYR A 85 -7.33 7.18 5.35
CA TYR A 85 -7.19 5.74 5.55
C TYR A 85 -6.49 5.45 6.88
N ASP A 86 -7.02 4.49 7.64
CA ASP A 86 -6.39 3.99 8.86
C ASP A 86 -6.60 2.47 8.92
N ALA A 87 -5.54 1.70 8.71
CA ALA A 87 -5.65 0.25 8.49
C ALA A 87 -5.53 -0.54 9.79
N VAL A 88 -6.09 -1.74 9.79
CA VAL A 88 -5.96 -2.68 10.91
C VAL A 88 -5.42 -4.01 10.40
N GLY A 89 -4.41 -4.54 11.09
CA GLY A 89 -3.71 -5.76 10.68
C GLY A 89 -2.51 -5.48 9.74
N PRO A 90 -1.90 -6.53 9.18
CA PRO A 90 -2.10 -7.92 9.54
C PRO A 90 -1.31 -8.26 10.82
N PHE A 91 -1.61 -9.40 11.41
CA PHE A 91 -0.80 -10.00 12.47
C PHE A 91 -0.73 -11.53 12.29
N ALA A 92 0.16 -12.21 13.00
CA ALA A 92 0.35 -13.65 12.82
C ALA A 92 -0.94 -14.45 13.07
N ALA A 93 -1.37 -15.26 12.08
CA ALA A 93 -2.57 -16.10 12.15
C ALA A 93 -2.68 -16.96 13.42
N GLY A 94 -1.56 -17.47 13.93
CA GLY A 94 -1.54 -18.29 15.14
C GLY A 94 -1.99 -17.58 16.41
N ARG A 95 -2.20 -16.25 16.37
CA ARG A 95 -2.71 -15.44 17.49
C ARG A 95 -4.14 -14.96 17.27
N PHE A 96 -4.82 -15.40 16.21
CA PHE A 96 -6.13 -14.87 15.82
C PHE A 96 -7.15 -14.96 16.95
N ASP A 97 -7.39 -16.15 17.51
CA ASP A 97 -8.44 -16.34 18.53
C ASP A 97 -8.18 -15.49 19.78
N GLN A 98 -6.92 -15.36 20.18
CA GLN A 98 -6.51 -14.57 21.35
C GLN A 98 -6.67 -13.06 21.11
N GLN A 99 -6.49 -12.61 19.86
CA GLN A 99 -6.57 -11.19 19.50
C GLN A 99 -7.91 -10.78 18.95
N TRP A 100 -8.78 -11.72 18.55
CA TRP A 100 -9.99 -11.45 17.78
C TRP A 100 -10.89 -10.40 18.41
N ARG A 101 -11.13 -10.51 19.73
CA ARG A 101 -11.93 -9.53 20.46
C ARG A 101 -11.33 -8.12 20.32
N ARG A 102 -10.04 -7.96 20.62
CA ARG A 102 -9.37 -6.65 20.53
C ARG A 102 -9.31 -6.16 19.09
N PHE A 103 -9.03 -7.04 18.14
CA PHE A 103 -8.92 -6.71 16.72
C PHE A 103 -10.24 -6.21 16.14
N SER A 104 -11.34 -6.92 16.40
CA SER A 104 -12.68 -6.51 15.97
C SER A 104 -13.13 -5.20 16.61
N GLU A 105 -12.81 -4.95 17.88
CA GLU A 105 -13.00 -3.65 18.53
C GLU A 105 -12.18 -2.55 17.84
N GLN A 106 -10.92 -2.81 17.45
CA GLN A 106 -10.09 -1.83 16.73
C GLN A 106 -10.65 -1.46 15.37
N ILE A 107 -11.18 -2.42 14.60
CA ILE A 107 -11.84 -2.14 13.30
C ILE A 107 -12.91 -1.06 13.48
N VAL A 108 -13.77 -1.21 14.49
CA VAL A 108 -14.84 -0.24 14.76
C VAL A 108 -14.28 1.10 15.24
N LEU A 109 -13.27 1.09 16.12
CA LEU A 109 -12.68 2.33 16.64
C LEU A 109 -12.00 3.16 15.55
N HIS A 110 -11.45 2.53 14.51
CA HIS A 110 -10.76 3.23 13.41
C HIS A 110 -11.72 4.00 12.50
N LEU A 111 -13.02 3.67 12.50
CA LEU A 111 -14.05 4.47 11.80
C LEU A 111 -14.21 5.88 12.37
N ASN A 112 -13.72 6.14 13.59
CA ASN A 112 -13.69 7.48 14.19
C ASN A 112 -12.40 8.26 13.87
N LYS A 113 -11.45 7.64 13.17
CA LYS A 113 -10.14 8.22 12.86
C LYS A 113 -9.96 8.49 11.37
N ALA A 114 -10.58 7.68 10.51
CA ALA A 114 -10.48 7.77 9.07
C ALA A 114 -11.82 7.47 8.37
N GLU A 115 -11.93 7.92 7.12
CA GLU A 115 -13.08 7.66 6.26
C GLU A 115 -13.14 6.19 5.86
N LEU A 116 -11.99 5.61 5.50
CA LEU A 116 -11.85 4.22 5.09
C LEU A 116 -10.94 3.45 6.06
N VAL A 117 -11.34 2.22 6.37
CA VAL A 117 -10.62 1.30 7.27
C VAL A 117 -10.37 -0.01 6.53
N PRO A 118 -9.23 -0.12 5.84
CA PRO A 118 -8.81 -1.36 5.22
C PRO A 118 -8.38 -2.38 6.29
N VAL A 119 -8.89 -3.60 6.19
CA VAL A 119 -8.54 -4.70 7.09
C VAL A 119 -7.61 -5.64 6.34
N ASP A 120 -6.33 -5.61 6.69
CA ASP A 120 -5.31 -6.44 6.05
C ASP A 120 -5.31 -7.85 6.62
N VAL A 121 -5.70 -8.82 5.80
CA VAL A 121 -5.83 -10.22 6.20
C VAL A 121 -4.78 -11.13 5.55
N THR A 122 -3.71 -10.57 4.99
CA THR A 122 -2.71 -11.35 4.23
C THR A 122 -2.02 -12.47 4.99
N LEU A 123 -1.99 -12.38 6.31
CA LEU A 123 -1.41 -13.40 7.18
C LEU A 123 -2.45 -14.38 7.75
N PHE A 124 -3.74 -14.21 7.42
CA PHE A 124 -4.84 -15.01 7.96
C PHE A 124 -5.15 -16.21 7.09
N THR A 125 -5.69 -17.27 7.70
CA THR A 125 -6.21 -18.42 6.96
C THR A 125 -7.57 -18.09 6.33
N PRO A 126 -8.02 -18.84 5.30
CA PRO A 126 -9.34 -18.61 4.70
C PRO A 126 -10.50 -18.60 5.71
N ALA A 127 -10.46 -19.49 6.72
CA ALA A 127 -11.47 -19.54 7.77
C ALA A 127 -11.45 -18.27 8.65
N GLN A 128 -10.26 -17.74 8.95
CA GLN A 128 -10.12 -16.49 9.70
C GLN A 128 -10.60 -15.29 8.87
N VAL A 129 -10.30 -15.26 7.57
CA VAL A 129 -10.82 -14.25 6.64
C VAL A 129 -12.35 -14.24 6.64
N GLU A 130 -12.99 -15.42 6.66
CA GLU A 130 -14.45 -15.53 6.71
C GLU A 130 -15.04 -14.96 8.00
N VAL A 131 -14.36 -15.16 9.14
CA VAL A 131 -14.75 -14.53 10.41
C VAL A 131 -14.70 -13.00 10.31
N VAL A 132 -13.64 -12.44 9.70
CA VAL A 132 -13.55 -10.99 9.44
C VAL A 132 -14.66 -10.52 8.50
N ALA A 133 -14.91 -11.24 7.41
CA ALA A 133 -15.91 -10.89 6.41
C ALA A 133 -17.33 -10.89 7.01
N THR A 134 -17.66 -11.92 7.77
CA THR A 134 -18.92 -12.05 8.50
C THR A 134 -19.11 -10.88 9.47
N PHE A 135 -18.07 -10.57 10.27
CA PHE A 135 -18.13 -9.44 11.21
C PHE A 135 -18.41 -8.09 10.51
N ILE A 136 -17.77 -7.83 9.37
CA ILE A 136 -17.99 -6.61 8.58
C ILE A 136 -19.42 -6.56 8.04
N ALA A 137 -19.92 -7.69 7.52
CA ALA A 137 -21.25 -7.80 6.93
C ALA A 137 -22.37 -7.64 7.97
N GLU A 138 -22.31 -8.39 9.07
CA GLU A 138 -23.33 -8.37 10.13
C GLU A 138 -23.47 -6.98 10.77
N ARG A 139 -22.35 -6.26 10.90
CA ARG A 139 -22.32 -4.90 11.44
C ARG A 139 -22.55 -3.81 10.39
N ARG A 140 -22.77 -4.18 9.12
CA ARG A 140 -23.01 -3.25 8.00
C ARG A 140 -21.93 -2.17 7.90
N LEU A 141 -20.66 -2.56 8.06
CA LEU A 141 -19.54 -1.62 8.08
C LEU A 141 -19.04 -1.22 6.68
N ALA A 142 -19.42 -1.98 5.65
CA ALA A 142 -19.18 -1.63 4.27
C ALA A 142 -19.99 -0.37 3.85
N PRO A 143 -19.50 0.44 2.90
CA PRO A 143 -18.25 0.28 2.15
C PRO A 143 -17.01 0.84 2.88
N ARG A 144 -17.19 1.45 4.06
CA ARG A 144 -16.09 2.13 4.77
C ARG A 144 -15.04 1.16 5.30
N VAL A 145 -15.45 -0.04 5.72
CA VAL A 145 -14.55 -1.12 6.10
C VAL A 145 -14.54 -2.19 5.00
N PHE A 146 -13.35 -2.59 4.55
CA PHE A 146 -13.20 -3.61 3.52
C PHE A 146 -11.92 -4.43 3.73
N ILE A 147 -11.88 -5.64 3.17
CA ILE A 147 -10.76 -6.58 3.34
C ILE A 147 -9.72 -6.37 2.24
N LEU A 148 -8.44 -6.44 2.61
CA LEU A 148 -7.29 -6.45 1.71
C LEU A 148 -6.54 -7.79 1.76
N GLY A 149 -6.01 -8.24 0.62
CA GLY A 149 -5.07 -9.35 0.58
C GLY A 149 -5.72 -10.73 0.70
N ARG A 150 -6.86 -10.89 0.04
CA ARG A 150 -7.43 -12.21 -0.28
C ARG A 150 -6.66 -12.91 -1.38
#